data_AF-A0A060YSE3-F1
#
_entry.id   AF-A0A060YSE3-F1
#
_cell.length_a   1.000
_cell.length_b   1.000
_cell.length_c   1.000
_cell.angle_alpha   90.00
_cell.angle_beta   90.00
_cell.angle_gamma   90.00
#
_symmetry.space_group_name_H-M   'P 1'
#
loop_
_entity.id
_entity.type
_entity.pdbx_description
1 polymer ?
#
loop_
_entity_poly.entity_id
_entity_poly.type
_entity_poly.pdbx_seq_one_letter_code
_entity_poly.pdbx_strand_id
1 'polypeptide(L)'
;ATFEKCCETPAGTSRGPSPVTLASQDALPIAVAFTESVNAYFKGADPAKCIVKITGDMTLSFPMGIIKVFTSNPSPAMLTFKLKNTSKLEQILPNQTLLFSDPSQSDAHTKDFWFNMQALTSYLRKASEQNPAASYYNVDILKYQVSSKGIASTPLNLAVYWKCDPATTDLRLDYHYNPESMLCPGTLSNVQVLVHVDGGVTNMQSLPNAIWNSELNKFLWKLNDISEKSDNEGSGSLRAKFELSDGPSTPTTLAVQFMSEGSTLSGVDIELLGTGYRLSLNKKRFATGAYRTKT
;
A
#
# COMPACT_ATOMS: atom_id res chain seq x y z
N ALA A 1 40.60 41.37 13.91
CA ALA A 1 39.96 40.88 12.68
C ALA A 1 40.14 39.37 12.69
N THR A 2 39.19 38.47 12.58
CA THR A 2 37.74 38.45 12.45
C THR A 2 37.40 36.97 12.64
N PHE A 3 36.19 36.67 13.10
CA PHE A 3 35.64 35.33 13.23
C PHE A 3 35.76 34.52 11.93
N GLU A 4 35.90 33.20 12.03
CA GLU A 4 34.87 32.30 11.51
C GLU A 4 34.96 30.90 12.12
N LYS A 5 33.83 30.52 12.73
CA LYS A 5 33.56 29.29 13.45
C LYS A 5 32.80 28.40 12.46
N CYS A 6 33.23 27.15 12.29
CA CYS A 6 32.51 26.15 11.51
C CYS A 6 31.02 26.10 11.91
N CYS A 7 30.13 26.32 10.95
CA CYS A 7 28.73 25.97 11.08
C CYS A 7 28.59 24.44 11.00
N GLU A 8 28.45 23.79 12.15
CA GLU A 8 27.86 22.47 12.25
C GLU A 8 26.34 22.61 12.05
N THR A 9 25.81 21.95 11.02
CA THR A 9 24.37 21.82 10.80
C THR A 9 23.80 20.87 11.86
N PRO A 10 22.85 21.29 12.73
CA PRO A 10 22.27 20.36 13.69
C PRO A 10 21.36 19.37 12.97
N ALA A 11 21.60 18.08 13.22
CA ALA A 11 20.72 16.99 12.85
C ALA A 11 19.28 17.30 13.30
N GLY A 12 18.36 17.34 12.34
CA GLY A 12 16.93 17.56 12.58
C GLY A 12 16.36 16.43 13.41
N THR A 13 16.26 16.66 14.71
CA THR A 13 15.52 15.82 15.66
C THR A 13 14.04 15.77 15.25
N SER A 14 13.53 14.55 15.11
CA SER A 14 12.11 14.21 15.03
C SER A 14 11.28 15.05 15.99
N ARG A 15 10.40 15.89 15.46
CA ARG A 15 9.41 16.61 16.25
C ARG A 15 8.24 15.66 16.47
N GLY A 16 8.09 15.21 17.71
CA GLY A 16 6.89 14.51 18.17
C GLY A 16 5.60 15.35 17.97
N PRO A 17 4.42 14.74 18.16
CA PRO A 17 3.15 15.37 17.84
C PRO A 17 2.91 16.59 18.73
N SER A 18 2.72 17.76 18.11
CA SER A 18 2.36 18.97 18.83
C SER A 18 0.99 18.84 19.49
N PRO A 19 0.83 19.19 20.78
CA PRO A 19 -0.47 19.25 21.41
C PRO A 19 -1.32 20.32 20.73
N VAL A 20 -2.59 19.98 20.44
CA VAL A 20 -3.54 20.92 19.85
C VAL A 20 -3.93 21.95 20.90
N THR A 21 -3.36 23.15 20.84
CA THR A 21 -3.91 24.34 21.51
C THR A 21 -5.11 24.83 20.70
N LEU A 22 -6.31 24.45 21.12
CA LEU A 22 -7.56 24.96 20.54
C LEU A 22 -7.73 26.45 20.89
N ALA A 23 -7.17 27.34 20.06
CA ALA A 23 -7.70 28.69 19.92
C ALA A 23 -9.02 28.59 19.14
N SER A 24 -10.04 29.33 19.55
CA SER A 24 -11.46 29.15 19.19
C SER A 24 -11.84 29.50 17.74
N GLN A 25 -10.91 29.48 16.77
CA GLN A 25 -11.18 29.74 15.35
C GLN A 25 -10.36 28.91 14.34
N ASP A 26 -9.50 27.98 14.76
CA ASP A 26 -8.73 27.16 13.81
C ASP A 26 -9.50 25.92 13.34
N ALA A 27 -9.42 25.63 12.04
CA ALA A 27 -9.99 24.43 11.43
C ALA A 27 -9.45 23.15 12.11
N LEU A 28 -10.35 22.22 12.43
CA LEU A 28 -10.03 21.00 13.16
C LEU A 28 -9.10 20.10 12.34
N PRO A 29 -7.92 19.71 12.86
CA PRO A 29 -7.00 18.86 12.13
C PRO A 29 -7.49 17.41 12.14
N ILE A 30 -7.58 16.80 10.96
CA ILE A 30 -7.76 15.36 10.78
C ILE A 30 -6.67 14.83 9.84
N ALA A 31 -6.36 13.55 9.89
CA ALA A 31 -5.48 12.92 8.92
C ALA A 31 -6.27 11.91 8.09
N VAL A 32 -5.79 11.66 6.86
CA VAL A 32 -6.35 10.66 5.96
C VAL A 32 -5.25 9.69 5.55
N ALA A 33 -5.60 8.42 5.41
CA ALA A 33 -4.76 7.40 4.84
C ALA A 33 -5.53 6.65 3.75
N PHE A 34 -4.93 6.52 2.57
CA PHE A 34 -5.33 5.58 1.53
C PHE A 34 -4.33 4.42 1.52
N THR A 35 -4.82 3.21 1.74
CA THR A 35 -4.01 1.99 1.67
C THR A 35 -4.59 1.08 0.61
N GLU A 36 -3.76 0.71 -0.37
CA GLU A 36 -4.16 -0.24 -1.42
C GLU A 36 -3.38 -1.55 -1.33
N SER A 37 -4.05 -2.62 -1.73
CA SER A 37 -3.48 -3.96 -1.87
C SER A 37 -3.60 -4.40 -3.32
N VAL A 38 -2.47 -4.71 -3.94
CA VAL A 38 -2.43 -5.33 -5.28
C VAL A 38 -2.24 -6.83 -5.17
N ASN A 39 -3.18 -7.57 -5.72
CA ASN A 39 -3.10 -9.02 -5.91
C ASN A 39 -2.90 -9.28 -7.40
N ALA A 40 -1.94 -10.13 -7.73
CA ALA A 40 -1.68 -10.50 -9.12
C ALA A 40 -1.31 -11.98 -9.21
N TYR A 41 -1.74 -12.62 -10.29
CA TYR A 41 -1.34 -13.98 -10.65
C TYR A 41 -0.84 -13.98 -12.08
N PHE A 42 0.43 -14.34 -12.27
CA PHE A 42 1.07 -14.50 -13.57
C PHE A 42 1.19 -15.98 -13.92
N LYS A 43 0.95 -16.34 -15.19
CA LYS A 43 1.13 -17.70 -15.69
C LYS A 43 2.24 -17.75 -16.75
N GLY A 44 3.41 -18.24 -16.34
CA GLY A 44 4.62 -18.30 -17.14
C GLY A 44 5.00 -16.91 -17.65
N ALA A 45 5.23 -16.81 -18.96
CA ALA A 45 5.55 -15.57 -19.65
C ALA A 45 4.37 -15.03 -20.48
N ASP A 46 3.16 -15.58 -20.32
CA ASP A 46 1.98 -15.20 -21.13
C ASP A 46 1.23 -14.03 -20.48
N PRO A 47 1.31 -12.80 -21.05
CA PRO A 47 0.71 -11.61 -20.45
C PRO A 47 -0.81 -11.67 -20.42
N ALA A 48 -1.44 -12.42 -21.34
CA ALA A 48 -2.89 -12.53 -21.44
C ALA A 48 -3.51 -13.34 -20.30
N LYS A 49 -2.70 -14.16 -19.60
CA LYS A 49 -3.15 -14.96 -18.45
C LYS A 49 -2.93 -14.26 -17.11
N CYS A 50 -2.45 -13.02 -17.13
CA CYS A 50 -2.27 -12.23 -15.91
C CYS A 50 -3.62 -11.79 -15.35
N ILE A 51 -3.93 -12.22 -14.13
CA ILE A 51 -5.14 -11.82 -13.40
C ILE A 51 -4.75 -10.86 -12.29
N VAL A 52 -5.46 -9.74 -12.17
CA VAL A 52 -5.16 -8.69 -11.21
C VAL A 52 -6.41 -8.32 -10.43
N LYS A 53 -6.24 -8.05 -9.14
CA LYS A 53 -7.28 -7.46 -8.29
C LYS A 53 -6.65 -6.44 -7.35
N ILE A 54 -7.07 -5.19 -7.49
CA ILE A 54 -6.63 -4.09 -6.64
C ILE A 54 -7.81 -3.66 -5.77
N THR A 55 -7.58 -3.63 -4.46
CA THR A 55 -8.55 -3.16 -3.47
C THR A 55 -7.90 -2.09 -2.61
N GLY A 56 -8.68 -1.13 -2.13
CA GLY A 56 -8.19 -0.14 -1.20
C GLY A 56 -9.18 0.20 -0.10
N ASP A 57 -8.63 0.82 0.94
CA ASP A 57 -9.35 1.40 2.06
C ASP A 57 -8.94 2.86 2.24
N MET A 58 -9.89 3.64 2.73
CA MET A 58 -9.67 4.99 3.20
C MET A 58 -10.02 5.05 4.68
N THR A 59 -9.06 5.51 5.47
CA THR A 59 -9.19 5.70 6.92
C THR A 59 -9.01 7.18 7.24
N LEU A 60 -9.85 7.73 8.10
CA LEU A 60 -9.64 9.03 8.72
C LEU A 60 -9.17 8.86 10.16
N SER A 61 -8.17 9.63 10.54
CA SER A 61 -7.63 9.67 11.91
C SER A 61 -8.01 10.99 12.57
N PHE A 62 -8.65 10.86 13.73
CA PHE A 62 -9.15 11.98 14.52
C PHE A 62 -8.30 12.15 15.78
N PRO A 63 -7.76 13.35 16.07
CA PRO A 63 -6.99 13.57 17.29
C PRO A 63 -7.89 13.48 18.53
N MET A 64 -7.35 13.00 19.65
CA MET A 64 -8.14 12.78 20.87
C MET A 64 -8.95 14.00 21.32
N GLY A 65 -8.40 15.21 21.13
CA GLY A 65 -9.02 16.47 21.55
C GLY A 65 -10.33 16.80 20.82
N ILE A 66 -10.58 16.21 19.64
CA ILE A 66 -11.78 16.52 18.84
C ILE A 66 -13.08 16.08 19.54
N ILE A 67 -13.01 15.05 20.38
CA ILE A 67 -14.17 14.50 21.10
C ILE A 67 -14.75 15.56 22.04
N LYS A 68 -13.89 16.31 22.73
CA LYS A 68 -14.31 17.42 23.59
C LYS A 68 -15.03 18.48 22.77
N VAL A 69 -14.53 18.82 21.57
CA VAL A 69 -15.16 19.80 20.67
C VAL A 69 -16.56 19.35 20.25
N PHE A 70 -16.70 18.10 19.80
CA PHE A 70 -17.99 17.55 19.35
C PHE A 70 -19.01 17.40 20.47
N THR A 71 -18.55 17.21 21.71
CA THR A 71 -19.44 17.07 22.88
C THR A 71 -19.78 18.40 23.55
N SER A 72 -18.90 19.40 23.45
CA SER A 72 -19.14 20.74 24.01
C SER A 72 -19.93 21.67 23.07
N ASN A 73 -19.95 21.39 21.77
CA ASN A 73 -20.67 22.18 20.78
C ASN A 73 -21.93 21.41 20.32
N PRO A 74 -23.15 21.92 20.54
CA PRO A 74 -24.38 21.26 20.12
C PRO A 74 -24.56 21.18 18.59
N SER A 75 -23.82 22.00 17.84
CA SER A 75 -23.85 22.04 16.37
C SER A 75 -22.43 22.17 15.81
N PRO A 76 -21.60 21.10 15.88
CA PRO A 76 -20.26 21.12 15.31
C PRO A 76 -20.33 21.31 13.79
N ALA A 77 -19.28 21.89 13.20
CA ALA A 77 -19.18 22.00 11.75
C ALA A 77 -19.29 20.61 11.11
N MET A 78 -20.08 20.49 10.05
CA MET A 78 -20.29 19.22 9.36
C MET A 78 -19.02 18.82 8.60
N LEU A 79 -18.51 17.61 8.86
CA LEU A 79 -17.40 17.07 8.09
C LEU A 79 -17.93 16.57 6.74
N THR A 80 -17.45 17.21 5.68
CA THR A 80 -17.84 16.89 4.29
C THR A 80 -16.58 16.74 3.47
N PHE A 81 -16.57 15.78 2.54
CA PHE A 81 -15.45 15.61 1.64
C PHE A 81 -15.91 15.14 0.26
N LYS A 82 -15.06 15.45 -0.73
CA LYS A 82 -15.14 14.96 -2.10
C LYS A 82 -14.03 13.96 -2.32
N LEU A 83 -14.41 12.76 -2.74
CA LEU A 83 -13.48 11.76 -3.27
C LEU A 83 -13.20 12.10 -4.73
N LYS A 84 -11.93 12.20 -5.11
CA LYS A 84 -11.47 12.56 -6.45
C LYS A 84 -10.84 11.38 -7.17
N ASN A 85 -10.73 11.47 -8.48
CA ASN A 85 -10.14 10.46 -9.37
C ASN A 85 -10.83 9.09 -9.25
N THR A 86 -12.16 9.10 -9.11
CA THR A 86 -12.95 7.88 -8.90
C THR A 86 -13.22 7.08 -10.17
N SER A 87 -12.79 7.55 -11.33
CA SER A 87 -13.14 6.95 -12.63
C SER A 87 -12.61 5.52 -12.82
N LYS A 88 -11.52 5.17 -12.11
CA LYS A 88 -10.99 3.81 -12.08
C LYS A 88 -11.65 2.91 -11.03
N LEU A 89 -12.52 3.43 -10.17
CA LEU A 89 -13.14 2.66 -9.09
C LEU A 89 -14.39 1.95 -9.59
N GLU A 90 -14.36 0.62 -9.65
CA GLU A 90 -15.50 -0.21 -10.06
C GLU A 90 -16.55 -0.29 -8.96
N GLN A 91 -16.10 -0.33 -7.72
CA GLN A 91 -16.96 -0.45 -6.55
C GLN A 91 -16.44 0.45 -5.44
N ILE A 92 -17.36 1.18 -4.81
CA ILE A 92 -17.09 2.01 -3.62
C ILE A 92 -18.13 1.61 -2.57
N LEU A 93 -17.66 1.18 -1.41
CA LEU A 93 -18.45 0.73 -0.27
C LEU A 93 -18.21 1.69 0.91
N PRO A 94 -19.01 2.77 1.03
CA PRO A 94 -18.91 3.68 2.14
C PRO A 94 -19.44 3.05 3.44
N ASN A 95 -18.95 3.53 4.57
CA ASN A 95 -19.51 3.21 5.88
C ASN A 95 -20.88 3.87 6.04
N GLN A 96 -21.95 3.12 5.74
CA GLN A 96 -23.33 3.63 5.72
C GLN A 96 -23.85 4.09 7.10
N THR A 97 -23.19 3.72 8.19
CA THR A 97 -23.52 4.24 9.53
C THR A 97 -22.97 5.65 9.75
N LEU A 98 -21.81 5.95 9.15
CA LEU A 98 -21.09 7.20 9.36
C LEU A 98 -21.27 8.20 8.22
N LEU A 99 -21.61 7.74 7.01
CA LEU A 99 -21.64 8.56 5.81
C LEU A 99 -23.01 8.58 5.15
N PHE A 100 -23.35 9.76 4.65
CA PHE A 100 -24.34 9.98 3.62
C PHE A 100 -23.65 10.27 2.29
N SER A 101 -24.29 9.91 1.19
CA SER A 101 -23.86 10.21 -0.19
C SER A 101 -25.09 10.49 -1.04
N ASP A 102 -24.95 11.27 -2.10
CA ASP A 102 -26.05 11.57 -3.03
C ASP A 102 -26.16 10.46 -4.08
N PRO A 103 -27.22 9.63 -4.07
CA PRO A 103 -27.39 8.56 -5.05
C PRO A 103 -27.64 9.07 -6.48
N SER A 104 -28.03 10.33 -6.63
CA SER A 104 -28.29 10.96 -7.94
C SER A 104 -27.03 11.49 -8.61
N GLN A 105 -25.90 11.55 -7.89
CA GLN A 105 -24.63 12.00 -8.43
C GLN A 105 -24.14 11.03 -9.52
N SER A 106 -23.91 11.58 -10.71
CA SER A 106 -23.50 10.83 -11.91
C SER A 106 -22.09 11.14 -12.41
N ASP A 107 -21.36 12.03 -11.74
CA ASP A 107 -19.97 12.32 -12.07
C ASP A 107 -19.10 11.06 -11.88
N ALA A 108 -18.41 10.66 -12.95
CA ALA A 108 -17.54 9.49 -12.94
C ALA A 108 -16.22 9.74 -12.17
N HIS A 109 -15.78 10.99 -12.05
CA HIS A 109 -14.49 11.37 -11.50
C HIS A 109 -14.54 11.80 -10.05
N THR A 110 -15.72 12.16 -9.53
CA THR A 110 -15.87 12.62 -8.16
C THR A 110 -17.08 12.01 -7.46
N LYS A 111 -16.99 11.86 -6.13
CA LYS A 111 -18.12 11.51 -5.26
C LYS A 111 -18.12 12.31 -3.98
N ASP A 112 -19.25 12.89 -3.63
CA ASP A 112 -19.41 13.72 -2.43
C ASP A 112 -19.99 12.91 -1.27
N PHE A 113 -19.44 13.13 -0.08
CA PHE A 113 -19.83 12.45 1.15
C PHE A 113 -19.96 13.44 2.31
N TRP A 114 -20.99 13.24 3.13
CA TRP A 114 -21.24 14.01 4.35
C TRP A 114 -21.30 13.08 5.55
N PHE A 115 -20.67 13.46 6.66
CA PHE A 115 -20.70 12.65 7.87
C PHE A 115 -22.01 12.81 8.64
N ASN A 116 -22.54 11.69 9.13
CA ASN A 116 -23.45 11.68 10.27
C ASN A 116 -22.66 12.04 11.54
N MET A 117 -22.63 13.33 11.87
CA MET A 117 -21.85 13.85 13.00
C MET A 117 -22.26 13.25 14.35
N GLN A 118 -23.53 12.87 14.52
CA GLN A 118 -24.01 12.21 15.74
C GLN A 118 -23.44 10.79 15.87
N ALA A 119 -23.47 10.02 14.78
CA ALA A 119 -22.89 8.68 14.74
C ALA A 119 -21.37 8.72 14.92
N LEU A 120 -20.68 9.65 14.25
CA LEU A 120 -19.24 9.86 14.39
C LEU A 120 -18.86 10.21 15.83
N THR A 121 -19.57 11.14 16.46
CA THR A 121 -19.32 11.53 17.86
C THR A 121 -19.49 10.35 18.82
N SER A 122 -20.54 9.55 18.60
CA SER A 122 -20.80 8.35 19.41
C SER A 122 -19.70 7.30 19.23
N TYR A 123 -19.25 7.09 17.98
CA TYR A 123 -18.15 6.19 17.66
C TYR A 123 -16.85 6.61 18.36
N LEU A 124 -16.47 7.88 18.21
CA LEU A 124 -15.22 8.40 18.78
C LEU A 124 -15.24 8.37 20.31
N ARG A 125 -16.39 8.67 20.94
CA ARG A 125 -16.55 8.53 22.40
C ARG A 125 -16.28 7.11 22.84
N LYS A 126 -16.93 6.12 22.22
CA LYS A 126 -16.74 4.71 22.54
C LYS A 126 -15.28 4.27 22.32
N ALA A 127 -14.64 4.71 21.23
CA ALA A 127 -13.24 4.44 20.97
C ALA A 127 -12.32 5.03 22.06
N SER A 128 -12.65 6.22 22.57
CA SER A 128 -11.89 6.85 23.66
C SER A 128 -12.07 6.17 25.01
N GLU A 129 -13.25 5.65 25.30
CA GLU A 129 -13.50 4.86 26.51
C GLU A 129 -12.72 3.54 26.48
N GLN A 130 -12.63 2.91 25.29
CA GLN A 130 -11.87 1.67 25.09
C GLN A 130 -10.35 1.87 25.13
N ASN A 131 -9.86 3.01 24.62
CA ASN A 131 -8.44 3.34 24.62
C ASN A 131 -8.21 4.84 24.92
N PRO A 132 -8.21 5.23 26.21
CA PRO A 132 -8.06 6.64 26.61
C PRO A 132 -6.65 7.20 26.36
N ALA A 133 -5.64 6.34 26.25
CA ALA A 133 -4.24 6.73 26.05
C ALA A 133 -3.89 7.01 24.57
N ALA A 134 -4.80 6.70 23.64
CA ALA A 134 -4.57 6.92 22.22
C ALA A 134 -4.52 8.41 21.86
N SER A 135 -3.49 8.82 21.12
CA SER A 135 -3.41 10.20 20.59
C SER A 135 -4.37 10.43 19.42
N TYR A 136 -4.73 9.36 18.71
CA TYR A 136 -5.61 9.39 17.54
C TYR A 136 -6.56 8.18 17.52
N TYR A 137 -7.75 8.38 16.96
CA TYR A 137 -8.73 7.34 16.69
C TYR A 137 -8.91 7.19 15.18
N ASN A 138 -8.63 5.98 14.69
CA ASN A 138 -8.77 5.64 13.27
C ASN A 138 -10.18 5.14 12.99
N VAL A 139 -10.77 5.64 11.91
CA VAL A 139 -12.14 5.30 11.49
C VAL A 139 -12.11 4.87 10.04
N ASP A 140 -12.57 3.65 9.77
CA ASP A 140 -12.71 3.14 8.41
C ASP A 140 -13.90 3.80 7.71
N ILE A 141 -13.60 4.53 6.63
CA ILE A 141 -14.55 5.42 5.95
C ILE A 141 -15.15 4.75 4.73
N LEU A 142 -14.31 4.17 3.88
CA LEU A 142 -14.74 3.47 2.68
C LEU A 142 -13.77 2.36 2.31
N LYS A 143 -14.31 1.35 1.63
CA LYS A 143 -13.54 0.34 0.91
C LYS A 143 -13.85 0.48 -0.57
N TYR A 144 -12.89 0.19 -1.44
CA TYR A 144 -13.08 0.28 -2.88
C TYR A 144 -12.32 -0.79 -3.64
N GLN A 145 -12.81 -1.08 -4.85
CA GLN A 145 -12.14 -1.93 -5.82
C GLN A 145 -11.78 -1.09 -7.05
N VAL A 146 -10.54 -1.24 -7.51
CA VAL A 146 -10.01 -0.52 -8.68
C VAL A 146 -10.09 -1.45 -9.89
N SER A 147 -10.57 -0.91 -10.99
CA SER A 147 -10.54 -1.56 -12.31
C SER A 147 -9.11 -1.89 -12.70
N SER A 148 -8.94 -3.07 -13.29
CA SER A 148 -7.63 -3.56 -13.72
C SER A 148 -7.68 -4.07 -15.16
N LYS A 149 -6.57 -3.91 -15.89
CA LYS A 149 -6.40 -4.29 -17.29
C LYS A 149 -5.30 -5.33 -17.43
N GLY A 150 -5.42 -6.42 -16.66
CA GLY A 150 -4.41 -7.48 -16.61
C GLY A 150 -3.04 -6.93 -16.25
N ILE A 151 -2.00 -7.39 -16.96
CA ILE A 151 -0.60 -7.04 -16.71
C ILE A 151 -0.31 -5.52 -16.74
N ALA A 152 -1.08 -4.72 -17.49
CA ALA A 152 -0.86 -3.27 -17.55
C ALA A 152 -1.15 -2.60 -16.19
N SER A 153 -1.92 -3.24 -15.31
CA SER A 153 -2.25 -2.73 -13.97
C SER A 153 -1.34 -3.26 -12.87
N THR A 154 -0.30 -4.04 -13.19
CA THR A 154 0.64 -4.55 -12.19
C THR A 154 1.88 -3.65 -12.08
N PRO A 155 2.28 -3.22 -10.87
CA PRO A 155 3.50 -2.41 -10.67
C PRO A 155 4.82 -3.12 -10.97
N LEU A 156 4.83 -4.45 -10.91
CA LEU A 156 6.00 -5.28 -11.14
C LEU A 156 5.63 -6.51 -11.97
N ASN A 157 5.88 -6.47 -13.26
CA ASN A 157 5.57 -7.58 -14.15
C ASN A 157 6.52 -8.74 -13.87
N LEU A 158 6.02 -9.98 -13.90
CA LEU A 158 6.79 -11.18 -13.59
C LEU A 158 6.68 -12.20 -14.72
N ALA A 159 7.79 -12.85 -15.06
CA ALA A 159 7.84 -14.03 -15.91
C ALA A 159 8.75 -15.09 -15.28
N VAL A 160 8.22 -16.29 -15.04
CA VAL A 160 8.95 -17.37 -14.38
C VAL A 160 9.17 -18.56 -15.29
N TYR A 161 10.35 -19.15 -15.18
CA TYR A 161 10.78 -20.32 -15.94
C TYR A 161 11.39 -21.35 -14.99
N TRP A 162 10.96 -22.60 -15.14
CA TRP A 162 11.50 -23.74 -14.41
C TRP A 162 12.04 -24.76 -15.41
N LYS A 163 13.20 -25.33 -15.08
CA LYS A 163 13.73 -26.52 -15.73
C LYS A 163 14.04 -27.54 -14.65
N CYS A 164 13.23 -28.59 -14.58
CA CYS A 164 13.34 -29.62 -13.55
C CYS A 164 13.91 -30.90 -14.17
N ASP A 165 15.21 -31.13 -13.96
CA ASP A 165 15.89 -32.37 -14.33
C ASP A 165 15.98 -33.28 -13.09
N PRO A 166 16.23 -34.60 -13.24
CA PRO A 166 16.26 -35.53 -12.11
C PRO A 166 17.28 -35.19 -11.01
N ALA A 167 18.43 -34.61 -11.37
CA ALA A 167 19.50 -34.26 -10.43
C ALA A 167 19.57 -32.75 -10.11
N THR A 168 18.92 -31.91 -10.92
CA THR A 168 19.04 -30.46 -10.78
C THR A 168 17.75 -29.74 -11.15
N THR A 169 17.46 -28.65 -10.43
CA THR A 169 16.40 -27.71 -10.81
C THR A 169 17.01 -26.34 -11.07
N ASP A 170 16.75 -25.78 -12.25
CA ASP A 170 17.07 -24.39 -12.59
C ASP A 170 15.80 -23.53 -12.54
N LEU A 171 15.89 -22.40 -11.86
CA LEU A 171 14.82 -21.42 -11.72
C LEU A 171 15.30 -20.06 -12.21
N ARG A 172 14.50 -19.43 -13.08
CA ARG A 172 14.69 -18.05 -13.52
C ARG A 172 13.41 -17.25 -13.30
N LEU A 173 13.52 -16.10 -12.66
CA LEU A 173 12.46 -15.11 -12.53
C LEU A 173 12.93 -13.81 -13.17
N ASP A 174 12.26 -13.40 -14.24
CA ASP A 174 12.42 -12.08 -14.82
C ASP A 174 11.37 -11.14 -14.24
N TYR A 175 11.78 -9.91 -13.95
CA TYR A 175 10.89 -8.86 -13.47
C TYR A 175 11.10 -7.56 -14.24
N HIS A 176 10.04 -6.77 -14.35
CA HIS A 176 10.05 -5.47 -15.01
C HIS A 176 9.16 -4.48 -14.24
N TYR A 177 9.75 -3.40 -13.77
CA TYR A 177 9.02 -2.30 -13.14
C TYR A 177 8.10 -1.62 -14.14
N ASN A 178 6.84 -1.39 -13.79
CA ASN A 178 5.83 -0.83 -14.67
C ASN A 178 5.31 0.52 -14.11
N PRO A 179 5.92 1.65 -14.53
CA PRO A 179 5.49 2.99 -14.09
C PRO A 179 4.06 3.33 -14.54
N GLU A 180 3.63 2.84 -15.71
CA GLU A 180 2.32 3.18 -16.30
C GLU A 180 1.12 2.65 -15.50
N SER A 181 1.36 1.66 -14.62
CA SER A 181 0.36 1.18 -13.67
C SER A 181 0.02 2.19 -12.56
N MET A 182 0.82 3.24 -12.41
CA MET A 182 0.74 4.23 -11.35
C MET A 182 0.50 5.64 -11.91
N LEU A 183 -0.35 6.42 -11.26
CA LEU A 183 -0.53 7.84 -11.64
C LEU A 183 0.71 8.68 -11.33
N CYS A 184 1.35 8.39 -10.19
CA CYS A 184 2.62 8.97 -9.79
C CYS A 184 3.57 7.80 -9.48
N PRO A 185 4.43 7.41 -10.44
CA PRO A 185 5.38 6.31 -10.27
C PRO A 185 6.23 6.52 -9.02
N GLY A 186 6.30 5.47 -8.20
CA GLY A 186 7.00 5.49 -6.91
C GLY A 186 7.85 4.24 -6.75
N THR A 187 8.88 4.33 -5.90
CA THR A 187 9.79 3.22 -5.65
C THR A 187 9.09 2.04 -4.96
N LEU A 188 9.31 0.84 -5.48
CA LEU A 188 8.94 -0.40 -4.81
C LEU A 188 10.05 -0.78 -3.84
N SER A 189 9.73 -0.76 -2.55
CA SER A 189 10.64 -1.08 -1.45
C SER A 189 10.30 -2.44 -0.83
N ASN A 190 11.24 -2.96 -0.03
CA ASN A 190 11.11 -4.24 0.64
C ASN A 190 10.77 -5.39 -0.33
N VAL A 191 11.39 -5.38 -1.52
CA VAL A 191 11.10 -6.37 -2.55
C VAL A 191 11.67 -7.72 -2.15
N GLN A 192 10.79 -8.70 -1.98
CA GLN A 192 11.13 -10.06 -1.57
C GLN A 192 10.49 -11.08 -2.49
N VAL A 193 11.22 -12.13 -2.82
CA VAL A 193 10.73 -13.26 -3.62
C VAL A 193 10.94 -14.54 -2.83
N LEU A 194 9.85 -15.23 -2.53
CA LEU A 194 9.83 -16.47 -1.76
C LEU A 194 9.36 -17.63 -2.62
N VAL A 195 10.10 -18.73 -2.58
CA VAL A 195 9.84 -19.92 -3.40
C VAL A 195 10.05 -21.18 -2.58
N HIS A 196 9.23 -22.19 -2.81
CA HIS A 196 9.43 -23.54 -2.28
C HIS A 196 10.05 -24.44 -3.36
N VAL A 197 11.03 -25.25 -2.99
CA VAL A 197 11.71 -26.19 -3.90
C VAL A 197 11.81 -27.55 -3.20
N ASP A 198 11.15 -28.55 -3.77
CA ASP A 198 11.18 -29.95 -3.33
C ASP A 198 12.31 -30.73 -4.02
N GLY A 199 12.38 -32.04 -3.76
CA GLY A 199 13.37 -32.94 -4.36
C GLY A 199 14.66 -33.15 -3.55
N GLY A 200 14.63 -32.84 -2.24
CA GLY A 200 15.78 -33.02 -1.36
C GLY A 200 16.96 -32.15 -1.76
N VAL A 201 16.80 -30.83 -1.68
CA VAL A 201 17.86 -29.87 -2.04
C VAL A 201 19.07 -30.07 -1.13
N THR A 202 20.20 -30.43 -1.75
CA THR A 202 21.49 -30.65 -1.07
C THR A 202 22.41 -29.44 -1.17
N ASN A 203 22.28 -28.68 -2.26
CA ASN A 203 23.09 -27.50 -2.54
C ASN A 203 22.28 -26.48 -3.36
N MET A 204 22.61 -25.18 -3.18
CA MET A 204 21.95 -24.08 -3.88
C MET A 204 22.99 -23.05 -4.33
N GLN A 205 22.92 -22.68 -5.61
CA GLN A 205 23.64 -21.54 -6.17
C GLN A 205 22.62 -20.50 -6.63
N SER A 206 22.86 -19.21 -6.35
CA SER A 206 21.91 -18.18 -6.73
C SER A 206 22.58 -16.85 -7.06
N LEU A 207 22.01 -16.15 -8.04
CA LEU A 207 22.38 -14.81 -8.46
C LEU A 207 21.10 -13.96 -8.61
N PRO A 208 20.91 -12.90 -7.79
CA PRO A 208 21.72 -12.49 -6.64
C PRO A 208 21.69 -13.52 -5.50
N ASN A 209 22.53 -13.33 -4.49
CA ASN A 209 22.57 -14.20 -3.32
C ASN A 209 21.18 -14.33 -2.67
N ALA A 210 20.84 -15.56 -2.29
CA ALA A 210 19.56 -15.90 -1.66
C ALA A 210 19.78 -16.55 -0.29
N ILE A 211 18.75 -16.51 0.55
CA ILE A 211 18.74 -17.19 1.85
C ILE A 211 17.98 -18.50 1.69
N TRP A 212 18.64 -19.63 1.96
CA TRP A 212 18.01 -20.96 2.00
C TRP A 212 17.55 -21.31 3.42
N ASN A 213 16.35 -21.89 3.53
CA ASN A 213 15.81 -22.47 4.76
C ASN A 213 15.49 -23.95 4.49
N SER A 214 16.30 -24.84 5.08
CA SER A 214 16.18 -26.29 4.94
C SER A 214 15.00 -26.89 5.70
N GLU A 215 14.54 -26.27 6.78
CA GLU A 215 13.38 -26.78 7.55
C GLU A 215 12.08 -26.65 6.76
N LEU A 216 11.96 -25.58 5.97
CA LEU A 216 10.76 -25.27 5.19
C LEU A 216 10.92 -25.58 3.69
N ASN A 217 12.11 -26.00 3.25
CA ASN A 217 12.49 -26.16 1.85
C ASN A 217 12.14 -24.91 1.02
N LYS A 218 12.50 -23.75 1.56
CA LYS A 218 12.19 -22.45 0.95
C LYS A 218 13.44 -21.63 0.78
N PHE A 219 13.47 -20.83 -0.27
CA PHE A 219 14.51 -19.84 -0.45
C PHE A 219 13.91 -18.45 -0.69
N LEU A 220 14.66 -17.44 -0.26
CA LEU A 220 14.26 -16.03 -0.24
C LEU A 220 15.31 -15.16 -0.93
N TRP A 221 14.91 -14.48 -2.01
CA TRP A 221 15.63 -13.31 -2.48
C TRP A 221 15.13 -12.06 -1.76
N LYS A 222 16.05 -11.23 -1.30
CA LYS A 222 15.79 -9.84 -0.88
C LYS A 222 16.48 -8.94 -1.88
N LEU A 223 15.70 -8.13 -2.60
CA LEU A 223 16.22 -7.22 -3.61
C LEU A 223 16.31 -5.81 -3.03
N ASN A 224 17.14 -4.99 -3.68
CA ASN A 224 17.12 -3.56 -3.45
C ASN A 224 15.81 -2.96 -3.98
N ASP A 225 15.60 -1.71 -3.61
CA ASP A 225 14.49 -0.91 -4.10
C ASP A 225 14.46 -0.83 -5.64
N ILE A 226 13.27 -0.98 -6.22
CA ILE A 226 13.03 -1.01 -7.67
C ILE A 226 12.27 0.24 -8.09
N SER A 227 12.79 0.96 -9.09
CA SER A 227 12.17 2.14 -9.69
C SER A 227 12.71 2.37 -11.11
N GLU A 228 12.17 3.37 -11.82
CA GLU A 228 12.72 3.80 -13.13
C GLU A 228 14.18 4.24 -13.05
N LYS A 229 14.63 4.68 -11.86
CA LYS A 229 16.02 5.13 -11.63
C LYS A 229 16.96 3.98 -11.28
N SER A 230 16.44 2.78 -11.05
CA SER A 230 17.25 1.59 -10.83
C SER A 230 17.91 1.17 -12.15
N ASP A 231 18.97 0.36 -12.08
CA ASP A 231 19.64 -0.17 -13.26
C ASP A 231 18.64 -0.87 -14.20
N ASN A 232 18.86 -0.75 -15.52
CA ASN A 232 17.95 -1.25 -16.56
C ASN A 232 16.48 -0.84 -16.35
N GLU A 233 16.25 0.37 -15.84
CA GLU A 233 14.91 0.95 -15.65
C GLU A 233 14.03 0.09 -14.73
N GLY A 234 14.64 -0.58 -13.74
CA GLY A 234 13.94 -1.48 -12.82
C GLY A 234 13.60 -2.85 -13.39
N SER A 235 14.28 -3.25 -14.47
CA SER A 235 14.20 -4.60 -15.06
C SER A 235 15.36 -5.48 -14.61
N GLY A 236 15.09 -6.77 -14.39
CA GLY A 236 16.15 -7.70 -14.00
C GLY A 236 15.77 -9.16 -14.10
N SER A 237 16.75 -10.02 -13.79
CA SER A 237 16.61 -11.48 -13.82
C SER A 237 17.26 -12.07 -12.57
N LEU A 238 16.51 -12.90 -11.85
CA LEU A 238 16.97 -13.69 -10.71
C LEU A 238 17.13 -15.13 -11.16
N ARG A 239 18.24 -15.78 -10.78
CA ARG A 239 18.53 -17.16 -11.18
C ARG A 239 18.97 -17.98 -9.97
N ALA A 240 18.47 -19.19 -9.87
CA ALA A 240 18.93 -20.16 -8.90
C ALA A 240 19.06 -21.54 -9.53
N LYS A 241 20.04 -22.31 -9.08
CA LYS A 241 20.24 -23.70 -9.41
C LYS A 241 20.31 -24.52 -8.12
N PHE A 242 19.56 -25.61 -8.09
CA PHE A 242 19.45 -26.51 -6.96
C PHE A 242 19.98 -27.89 -7.36
N GLU A 243 20.82 -28.49 -6.52
CA GLU A 243 21.23 -29.89 -6.64
C GLU A 243 20.33 -30.75 -5.76
N LEU A 244 19.82 -31.84 -6.32
CA LEU A 244 18.75 -32.65 -5.73
C LEU A 244 19.26 -34.04 -5.36
N SER A 245 18.82 -34.57 -4.22
CA SER A 245 19.02 -35.98 -3.86
C SER A 245 17.88 -36.89 -4.32
N ASP A 246 16.67 -36.33 -4.50
CA ASP A 246 15.45 -37.08 -4.79
C ASP A 246 14.55 -36.31 -5.78
N GLY A 247 15.12 -35.92 -6.92
CA GLY A 247 14.41 -35.16 -7.96
C GLY A 247 13.55 -36.01 -8.91
N PRO A 248 12.87 -35.38 -9.88
CA PRO A 248 12.87 -33.94 -10.16
C PRO A 248 11.98 -33.13 -9.21
N SER A 249 12.27 -31.84 -9.06
CA SER A 249 11.39 -30.92 -8.35
C SER A 249 10.09 -30.65 -9.11
N THR A 250 9.01 -30.33 -8.41
CA THR A 250 7.74 -29.88 -8.99
C THR A 250 7.68 -28.35 -8.98
N PRO A 251 7.45 -27.67 -10.13
CA PRO A 251 7.31 -26.22 -10.16
C PRO A 251 6.20 -25.71 -9.23
N THR A 252 6.60 -24.87 -8.27
CA THR A 252 5.71 -24.28 -7.28
C THR A 252 5.32 -22.86 -7.65
N THR A 253 4.31 -22.33 -6.95
CA THR A 253 3.93 -20.93 -7.06
C THR A 253 4.91 -20.07 -6.26
N LEU A 254 5.57 -19.11 -6.91
CA LEU A 254 6.39 -18.11 -6.25
C LEU A 254 5.50 -17.02 -5.65
N ALA A 255 5.91 -16.47 -4.51
CA ALA A 255 5.29 -15.30 -3.92
C ALA A 255 6.25 -14.12 -3.96
N VAL A 256 5.76 -12.94 -4.33
CA VAL A 256 6.52 -11.69 -4.32
C VAL A 256 5.87 -10.73 -3.33
N GLN A 257 6.69 -10.00 -2.58
CA GLN A 257 6.23 -8.96 -1.66
C GLN A 257 6.96 -7.66 -1.97
N PHE A 258 6.23 -6.55 -1.92
CA PHE A 258 6.78 -5.20 -2.00
C PHE A 258 5.77 -4.19 -1.45
N MET A 259 6.24 -2.97 -1.19
CA MET A 259 5.40 -1.84 -0.84
C MET A 259 5.91 -0.54 -1.44
N SER A 260 5.01 0.42 -1.62
CA SER A 260 5.31 1.77 -2.07
C SER A 260 4.57 2.77 -1.20
N GLU A 261 5.24 3.86 -0.84
CA GLU A 261 4.67 4.98 -0.09
C GLU A 261 4.65 6.25 -0.95
N GLY A 262 3.71 7.14 -0.68
CA GLY A 262 3.55 8.43 -1.37
C GLY A 262 2.52 8.40 -2.51
N SER A 263 2.10 7.23 -2.98
CA SER A 263 1.09 7.11 -4.03
C SER A 263 0.14 5.91 -3.85
N THR A 264 -0.89 5.89 -4.69
CA THR A 264 -1.89 4.82 -4.84
C THR A 264 -1.91 4.39 -6.32
N LEU A 265 -2.28 3.15 -6.60
CA LEU A 265 -2.50 2.64 -7.96
C LEU A 265 -3.74 3.25 -8.60
N SER A 266 -4.80 3.49 -7.82
CA SER A 266 -6.02 4.13 -8.33
C SER A 266 -5.82 5.60 -8.71
N GLY A 267 -4.94 6.29 -8.00
CA GLY A 267 -4.81 7.74 -8.05
C GLY A 267 -5.88 8.49 -7.24
N VAL A 268 -6.69 7.77 -6.44
CA VAL A 268 -7.75 8.36 -5.63
C VAL A 268 -7.19 9.43 -4.68
N ASP A 269 -8.00 10.45 -4.42
CA ASP A 269 -7.65 11.49 -3.47
C ASP A 269 -8.88 12.03 -2.76
N ILE A 270 -8.65 12.84 -1.73
CA ILE A 270 -9.68 13.53 -0.97
C ILE A 270 -9.51 15.05 -1.09
N GLU A 271 -10.64 15.74 -1.07
CA GLU A 271 -10.73 17.17 -0.85
C GLU A 271 -11.78 17.42 0.25
N LEU A 272 -11.41 18.17 1.30
CA LEU A 272 -12.37 18.58 2.32
C LEU A 272 -13.22 19.73 1.80
N LEU A 273 -14.54 19.65 2.02
CA LEU A 273 -15.47 20.70 1.64
C LEU A 273 -15.84 21.53 2.87
N GLY A 274 -15.70 22.85 2.77
CA GLY A 274 -15.91 23.80 3.86
C GLY A 274 -14.64 24.11 4.67
N THR A 275 -14.78 24.94 5.70
CA THR A 275 -13.64 25.52 6.45
C THR A 275 -13.49 24.97 7.87
N GLY A 276 -14.40 24.10 8.33
CA GLY A 276 -14.38 23.57 9.70
C GLY A 276 -13.26 22.56 9.96
N TYR A 277 -12.67 21.98 8.92
CA TYR A 277 -11.67 20.92 9.01
C TYR A 277 -10.51 21.20 8.05
N ARG A 278 -9.33 20.68 8.41
CA ARG A 278 -8.15 20.68 7.55
C ARG A 278 -7.43 19.34 7.60
N LEU A 279 -6.81 18.96 6.49
CA LEU A 279 -5.93 17.79 6.46
C LEU A 279 -4.59 18.16 7.10
N SER A 280 -4.27 17.48 8.19
CA SER A 280 -2.95 17.53 8.84
C SER A 280 -1.95 16.60 8.16
N LEU A 281 -2.43 15.52 7.53
CA LEU A 281 -1.65 14.55 6.80
C LEU A 281 -2.54 13.87 5.75
N ASN A 282 -2.00 13.65 4.55
CA ASN A 282 -2.58 12.80 3.51
C ASN A 282 -1.58 11.69 3.17
N LYS A 283 -1.74 10.54 3.80
CA LYS A 283 -0.87 9.38 3.61
C LYS A 283 -1.42 8.51 2.49
N LYS A 284 -0.57 8.14 1.53
CA LYS A 284 -0.92 7.23 0.43
C LYS A 284 0.11 6.12 0.37
N ARG A 285 -0.34 4.89 0.18
CA ARG A 285 0.53 3.73 -0.01
C ARG A 285 -0.18 2.60 -0.72
N PHE A 286 0.60 1.70 -1.30
CA PHE A 286 0.13 0.38 -1.69
C PHE A 286 1.13 -0.71 -1.33
N ALA A 287 0.65 -1.93 -1.15
CA ALA A 287 1.49 -3.10 -0.91
C ALA A 287 0.93 -4.32 -1.66
N THR A 288 1.76 -5.35 -1.78
CA THR A 288 1.32 -6.65 -2.29
C THR A 288 0.37 -7.35 -1.32
N GLY A 289 -0.74 -7.87 -1.85
CA GLY A 289 -1.51 -8.94 -1.22
C GLY A 289 -0.98 -10.31 -1.67
N ALA A 290 -1.83 -11.11 -2.32
CA ALA A 290 -1.41 -12.32 -3.01
C ALA A 290 -0.81 -11.98 -4.39
N TYR A 291 0.51 -11.77 -4.43
CA TYR A 291 1.25 -11.51 -5.66
C TYR A 291 2.10 -12.72 -6.04
N ARG A 292 1.72 -13.43 -7.11
CA ARG A 292 2.17 -14.80 -7.35
C ARG A 292 2.45 -15.08 -8.81
N THR A 293 3.39 -15.98 -9.07
CA THR A 293 3.67 -16.46 -10.44
C THR A 293 3.92 -17.97 -10.45
N LYS A 294 3.48 -18.64 -11.52
CA LYS A 294 3.68 -20.07 -11.76
C LYS A 294 3.80 -20.32 -13.26
N THR A 295 4.62 -21.27 -13.71
CA THR A 295 4.69 -21.71 -15.13
C THR A 295 3.37 -22.26 -15.64
#